data_AF-A0A973JT62-F1
#
_entry.id   AF-A0A973JT62-F1
#
_cell.length_a   1.000
_cell.length_b   1.000
_cell.length_c   1.000
_cell.angle_alpha   90.00
_cell.angle_beta   90.00
_cell.angle_gamma   90.00
#
_symmetry.space_group_name_H-M   'P 1'
#
loop_
_entity.id
_entity.type
_entity.pdbx_description
1 polymer ?
#
loop_
_entity_poly.entity_id
_entity_poly.type
_entity_poly.pdbx_seq_one_letter_code
_entity_poly.pdbx_strand_id
1 'polypeptide(L)'
;MLVERINILQEANIISKEVGDYVLKVIDLFDEYQFDESKMEMFTTHLAMATQRTVDQSEEIEFDESIWSQIEIDSKFEQAVNLFEMISKHSPVPYMESERKFLIMHLCNLSQD
;
A
#
# COMPACT_ATOMS: atom_id res chain seq x y z
N MET A 1 -11.63 -9.49 8.34
CA MET A 1 -10.46 -9.20 9.19
C MET A 1 -9.79 -7.87 8.85
N LEU A 2 -9.66 -7.52 7.57
CA LEU A 2 -8.95 -6.31 7.11
C LEU A 2 -9.44 -5.01 7.77
N VAL A 3 -10.75 -4.73 7.71
CA VAL A 3 -11.36 -3.52 8.29
C VAL A 3 -11.10 -3.41 9.79
N GLU A 4 -11.28 -4.50 10.52
CA GLU A 4 -11.03 -4.56 11.98
C GLU A 4 -9.56 -4.25 12.30
N ARG A 5 -8.63 -4.77 11.50
CA ARG A 5 -7.20 -4.46 11.66
C ARG A 5 -6.91 -2.98 11.48
N ILE A 6 -7.50 -2.33 10.49
CA ILE A 6 -7.32 -0.88 10.27
C ILE A 6 -7.90 -0.08 11.44
N ASN A 7 -9.07 -0.49 11.95
CA ASN A 7 -9.66 0.13 13.14
C ASN A 7 -8.75 0.00 14.37
N ILE A 8 -8.13 -1.18 14.59
CA ILE A 8 -7.16 -1.38 15.68
C ILE A 8 -5.95 -0.44 15.54
N LEU A 9 -5.38 -0.29 14.35
CA LEU A 9 -4.27 0.63 14.12
C LEU A 9 -4.65 2.09 14.42
N GLN A 10 -5.87 2.48 14.04
CA GLN A 10 -6.40 3.82 14.30
C GLN A 10 -6.68 4.05 15.79
N GLU A 11 -7.34 3.10 16.48
CA GLU A 11 -7.62 3.17 17.91
C GLU A 11 -6.33 3.21 18.76
N ALA A 12 -5.29 2.52 18.31
CA ALA A 12 -3.97 2.55 18.93
C ALA A 12 -3.17 3.84 18.61
N ASN A 13 -3.73 4.78 17.85
CA ASN A 13 -3.06 6.00 17.35
C ASN A 13 -1.78 5.72 16.56
N ILE A 14 -1.68 4.55 15.92
CA ILE A 14 -0.57 4.21 15.01
C ILE A 14 -0.80 4.88 13.65
N ILE A 15 -2.06 5.06 13.26
CA ILE A 15 -2.46 5.82 12.07
C ILE A 15 -3.54 6.84 12.43
N SER A 16 -3.58 7.94 11.69
CA SER A 16 -4.64 8.93 11.78
C SER A 16 -5.95 8.44 11.16
N LYS A 17 -7.06 9.10 11.51
CA LYS A 17 -8.37 8.82 10.90
C LYS A 17 -8.37 8.98 9.38
N GLU A 18 -7.70 10.01 8.88
CA GLU A 18 -7.60 10.27 7.44
C GLU A 18 -6.90 9.12 6.69
N VAL A 19 -5.81 8.59 7.26
CA VAL A 19 -5.11 7.42 6.73
C VAL A 19 -5.97 6.16 6.83
N GLY A 20 -6.67 5.96 7.96
CA GLY A 20 -7.61 4.85 8.13
C GLY A 20 -8.71 4.86 7.08
N ASP A 21 -9.39 5.99 6.91
CA ASP A 21 -10.46 6.18 5.92
C ASP A 21 -9.95 5.90 4.48
N TYR A 22 -8.73 6.35 4.15
CA TYR A 22 -8.09 6.05 2.87
C TYR A 22 -7.85 4.54 2.67
N VAL A 23 -7.31 3.84 3.65
CA VAL A 23 -7.03 2.40 3.52
C VAL A 23 -8.32 1.59 3.43
N LEU A 24 -9.36 1.96 4.20
CA LEU A 24 -10.69 1.35 4.08
C LEU A 24 -11.26 1.55 2.67
N LYS A 25 -11.08 2.75 2.08
CA LYS A 25 -11.47 3.01 0.69
C LYS A 25 -10.73 2.10 -0.29
N VAL A 26 -9.45 1.83 -0.06
CA VAL A 26 -8.67 0.92 -0.91
C VAL A 26 -9.14 -0.53 -0.76
N ILE A 27 -9.48 -0.98 0.45
CA ILE A 27 -10.09 -2.29 0.67
C ILE A 27 -11.38 -2.43 -0.16
N ASP A 28 -12.25 -1.43 -0.12
CA ASP A 28 -13.49 -1.44 -0.91
C ASP A 28 -13.21 -1.46 -2.43
N LEU A 29 -12.21 -0.70 -2.91
CA LEU A 29 -11.82 -0.71 -4.33
C LEU A 29 -11.27 -2.07 -4.79
N PHE A 30 -10.61 -2.81 -3.89
CA PHE A 30 -9.97 -4.07 -4.21
C PHE A 30 -10.90 -5.28 -4.08
N ASP A 31 -12.12 -5.12 -3.55
CA ASP A 31 -13.10 -6.20 -3.37
C ASP A 31 -13.48 -6.88 -4.70
N GLU A 32 -13.42 -6.13 -5.82
CA GLU A 32 -13.69 -6.66 -7.17
C GLU A 32 -12.59 -7.60 -7.72
N TYR A 33 -11.37 -7.56 -7.16
CA TYR A 33 -10.20 -8.28 -7.67
C TYR A 33 -10.02 -9.68 -7.06
N GLN A 34 -10.79 -10.03 -6.02
CA GLN A 34 -10.76 -11.35 -5.37
C GLN A 34 -9.34 -11.82 -4.99
N PHE A 35 -8.49 -10.90 -4.51
CA PHE A 35 -7.15 -11.21 -4.07
C PHE A 35 -7.13 -12.14 -2.85
N ASP A 36 -6.02 -12.87 -2.67
CA ASP A 36 -5.79 -13.68 -1.48
C ASP A 36 -5.87 -12.81 -0.21
N GLU A 37 -6.66 -13.25 0.78
CA GLU A 37 -6.92 -12.47 2.00
C GLU A 37 -5.64 -12.19 2.80
N SER A 38 -4.68 -13.14 2.82
CA SER A 38 -3.43 -12.95 3.55
C SER A 38 -2.50 -11.94 2.85
N LYS A 39 -2.46 -11.96 1.51
CA LYS A 39 -1.74 -10.95 0.71
C LYS A 39 -2.39 -9.57 0.87
N MET A 40 -3.72 -9.50 0.89
CA MET A 40 -4.46 -8.27 1.19
C MET A 40 -4.14 -7.73 2.57
N GLU A 41 -4.11 -8.58 3.61
CA GLU A 41 -3.79 -8.16 4.97
C GLU A 41 -2.40 -7.53 5.06
N MET A 42 -1.40 -8.17 4.43
CA MET A 42 -0.05 -7.64 4.36
C MET A 42 -0.01 -6.29 3.65
N PHE A 43 -0.62 -6.22 2.47
CA PHE A 43 -0.63 -5.00 1.65
C PHE A 43 -1.32 -3.84 2.38
N THR A 44 -2.53 -4.04 2.91
CA THR A 44 -3.29 -2.95 3.56
C THR A 44 -2.63 -2.47 4.85
N THR A 45 -1.93 -3.36 5.56
CA THR A 45 -1.11 -2.97 6.71
C THR A 45 0.06 -2.08 6.28
N HIS A 46 0.79 -2.50 5.24
CA HIS A 46 1.92 -1.72 4.74
C HIS A 46 1.46 -0.37 4.18
N LEU A 47 0.36 -0.36 3.43
CA LEU A 47 -0.25 0.86 2.92
C LEU A 47 -0.58 1.84 4.05
N ALA A 48 -1.21 1.37 5.12
CA ALA A 48 -1.54 2.22 6.27
C ALA A 48 -0.27 2.85 6.89
N MET A 49 0.76 2.04 7.13
CA MET A 49 2.00 2.52 7.73
C MET A 49 2.80 3.45 6.80
N ALA A 50 2.92 3.12 5.52
CA ALA A 50 3.60 3.93 4.51
C ALA A 50 2.92 5.30 4.33
N THR A 51 1.59 5.30 4.29
CA THR A 51 0.81 6.54 4.17
C THR A 51 0.98 7.39 5.41
N GLN A 52 0.90 6.81 6.61
CA GLN A 52 1.11 7.55 7.85
C GLN A 52 2.50 8.17 7.91
N ARG A 53 3.56 7.42 7.59
CA ARG A 53 4.93 7.97 7.51
C ARG A 53 5.05 9.13 6.54
N THR A 54 4.40 9.02 5.38
CA THR A 54 4.38 10.06 4.35
C THR A 54 3.65 11.32 4.84
N VAL A 55 2.51 11.16 5.52
CA VAL A 55 1.75 12.26 6.15
C VAL A 55 2.60 12.98 7.19
N ASP A 56 3.32 12.20 8.01
CA ASP A 56 4.17 12.73 9.07
C ASP A 56 5.47 13.38 8.55
N GLN A 57 5.69 13.39 7.22
CA GLN A 57 6.93 13.86 6.57
C GLN A 57 8.18 13.23 7.20
N SER A 58 8.07 11.94 7.52
CA SER A 58 9.18 11.16 8.06
C SER A 58 10.32 11.07 7.04
N GLU A 59 11.55 10.86 7.50
CA GLU A 59 12.70 10.63 6.62
C GLU A 59 12.41 9.55 5.58
N GLU A 60 12.87 9.79 4.34
CA GLU A 60 12.72 8.83 3.25
C GLU A 60 13.45 7.53 3.61
N ILE A 61 12.73 6.42 3.59
CA ILE A 61 13.33 5.10 3.79
C ILE A 61 14.11 4.76 2.52
N GLU A 62 15.38 4.35 2.62
CA GLU A 62 16.11 3.88 1.45
C GLU A 62 15.49 2.58 0.91
N PHE A 63 15.32 2.51 -0.41
CA PHE A 63 14.91 1.30 -1.12
C PHE A 63 16.13 0.69 -1.82
N ASP A 64 16.30 -0.62 -1.72
CA ASP A 64 17.39 -1.32 -2.41
C ASP A 64 17.10 -1.40 -3.92
N GLU A 65 17.84 -0.61 -4.71
CA GLU A 65 17.68 -0.55 -6.16
C GLU A 65 17.94 -1.90 -6.88
N SER A 66 18.68 -2.82 -6.26
CA SER A 66 18.87 -4.18 -6.78
C SER A 66 17.62 -5.04 -6.65
N ILE A 67 16.79 -4.77 -5.65
CA ILE A 67 15.45 -5.35 -5.52
C ILE A 67 14.54 -4.71 -6.58
N TRP A 68 14.60 -3.39 -6.75
CA TRP A 68 13.73 -2.67 -7.69
C TRP A 68 13.90 -3.18 -9.13
N SER A 69 15.15 -3.40 -9.55
CA SER A 69 15.47 -3.95 -10.87
C SER A 69 14.82 -5.33 -11.13
N GLN A 70 14.58 -6.12 -10.09
CA GLN A 70 13.88 -7.42 -10.21
C GLN A 70 12.36 -7.24 -10.27
N ILE A 71 11.82 -6.24 -9.58
CA ILE A 71 10.40 -5.92 -9.60
C ILE A 71 9.98 -5.38 -10.97
N GLU A 72 10.81 -4.57 -11.63
CA GLU A 72 10.52 -3.99 -12.96
C GLU A 72 10.36 -5.04 -14.07
N ILE A 73 10.96 -6.23 -13.90
CA ILE A 73 10.87 -7.33 -14.87
C ILE A 73 9.78 -8.35 -14.50
N ASP A 74 9.08 -8.17 -13.38
CA ASP A 74 7.98 -9.05 -12.99
C ASP A 74 6.83 -8.90 -13.99
N SER A 75 6.25 -10.03 -14.41
CA SER A 75 5.07 -10.08 -15.29
C SER A 75 3.86 -9.29 -14.76
N LYS A 76 3.78 -9.05 -13.45
CA LYS A 76 2.71 -8.31 -12.77
C LYS A 76 3.05 -6.83 -12.55
N PHE A 77 4.23 -6.37 -12.96
CA PHE A 77 4.70 -5.00 -12.71
C PHE A 77 3.74 -3.94 -13.24
N GLU A 78 3.34 -4.05 -14.52
CA GLU A 78 2.43 -3.08 -15.14
C GLU A 78 1.06 -3.04 -14.42
N GLN A 79 0.54 -4.21 -14.04
CA GLN A 79 -0.69 -4.31 -13.25
C GLN A 79 -0.52 -3.62 -11.88
N ALA A 80 0.59 -3.87 -11.19
CA ALA A 80 0.88 -3.26 -9.89
C ALA A 80 1.01 -1.73 -9.98
N VAL A 81 1.65 -1.21 -11.03
CA VAL A 81 1.71 0.23 -11.30
C VAL A 81 0.31 0.81 -11.52
N ASN A 82 -0.54 0.16 -12.32
CA ASN A 82 -1.91 0.61 -12.56
C ASN A 82 -2.76 0.62 -11.28
N LEU A 83 -2.63 -0.42 -10.44
CA LEU A 83 -3.29 -0.48 -9.13
C LEU A 83 -2.79 0.64 -8.21
N PHE A 84 -1.48 0.90 -8.20
CA PHE A 84 -0.90 2.00 -7.42
C PHE A 84 -1.43 3.36 -7.88
N GLU A 85 -1.47 3.62 -9.19
CA GLU A 85 -2.02 4.85 -9.75
C GLU A 85 -3.51 5.02 -9.45
N MET A 86 -4.27 3.92 -9.38
CA MET A 86 -5.68 3.95 -8.98
C MET A 86 -5.83 4.38 -7.52
N ILE A 87 -5.11 3.74 -6.59
CA ILE A 87 -5.27 4.02 -5.16
C ILE A 87 -4.65 5.36 -4.77
N SER A 88 -3.51 5.74 -5.36
CA SER A 88 -2.80 6.98 -5.02
C SER A 88 -3.61 8.25 -5.28
N LYS A 89 -4.61 8.21 -6.19
CA LYS A 89 -5.57 9.30 -6.41
C LYS A 89 -6.43 9.63 -5.18
N HIS A 90 -6.54 8.67 -4.26
CA HIS A 90 -7.30 8.81 -3.01
C HIS A 90 -6.38 9.02 -1.80
N SER A 91 -5.07 8.97 -1.99
CA SER A 91 -4.10 9.19 -0.90
C SER A 91 -4.22 10.63 -0.38
N PRO A 92 -4.11 10.85 0.95
CA PRO A 92 -4.11 12.20 1.51
C PRO A 92 -2.87 13.01 1.13
N VAL A 93 -1.79 12.33 0.73
CA VAL A 93 -0.50 12.94 0.37
C VAL A 93 0.15 12.22 -0.83
N PRO A 94 0.96 12.92 -1.63
CA PRO A 94 1.80 12.26 -2.63
C PRO A 94 2.88 11.41 -1.94
N TYR A 95 3.14 10.21 -2.46
CA TYR A 95 4.20 9.35 -1.94
C TYR A 95 5.58 9.79 -2.43
N MET A 96 6.57 9.66 -1.53
CA MET A 96 7.98 9.69 -1.89
C MET A 96 8.33 8.50 -2.79
N GLU A 97 9.45 8.59 -3.53
CA GLU A 97 9.81 7.58 -4.51
C GLU A 97 10.03 6.21 -3.86
N SER A 98 10.70 6.16 -2.70
CA SER A 98 10.95 4.89 -2.03
C SER A 98 9.68 4.20 -1.53
N GLU A 99 8.77 4.94 -0.89
CA GLU A 99 7.46 4.41 -0.45
C GLU A 99 6.63 3.95 -1.65
N ARG A 100 6.67 4.69 -2.77
CA ARG A 100 6.07 4.25 -4.03
C ARG A 100 6.65 2.90 -4.48
N LYS A 101 7.98 2.72 -4.44
CA LYS A 101 8.64 1.45 -4.81
C LYS A 101 8.21 0.31 -3.90
N PHE A 102 8.17 0.52 -2.58
CA PHE A 102 7.68 -0.49 -1.62
C PHE A 102 6.22 -0.87 -1.87
N LEU A 103 5.35 0.10 -2.12
CA LEU A 103 3.93 -0.16 -2.40
C LEU A 103 3.74 -0.93 -3.71
N ILE A 104 4.47 -0.56 -4.77
CA ILE A 104 4.43 -1.30 -6.05
C ILE A 104 4.94 -2.74 -5.87
N MET A 105 6.03 -2.94 -5.13
CA MET A 105 6.53 -4.28 -4.81
C MET A 105 5.46 -5.14 -4.11
N HIS A 106 4.78 -4.59 -3.10
CA HIS A 106 3.69 -5.31 -2.43
C HIS A 106 2.49 -5.57 -3.35
N LEU A 107 2.18 -4.66 -4.27
CA LEU A 107 1.13 -4.85 -5.27
C LEU A 107 1.51 -5.92 -6.32
N CYS A 108 2.78 -6.03 -6.69
CA CYS A 108 3.27 -7.14 -7.51
C CYS A 108 2.98 -8.47 -6.80
N ASN A 109 3.40 -8.59 -5.54
CA ASN A 109 3.14 -9.80 -4.74
C ASN A 109 1.63 -10.09 -4.60
N LEU A 110 0.81 -9.06 -4.37
CA LEU A 110 -0.65 -9.17 -4.29
C LEU A 110 -1.28 -9.70 -5.59
N SER A 111 -0.72 -9.31 -6.74
CA SER A 111 -1.22 -9.66 -8.07
C SER A 111 -0.68 -10.99 -8.60
N GLN A 112 0.26 -11.61 -7.88
CA GLN A 112 0.75 -12.96 -8.19
C GLN A 112 -0.30 -14.00 -7.78
N ASP A 113 -0.38 -15.09 -8.56
CA ASP A 113 -1.27 -16.22 -8.29
C ASP A 113 -0.84 -17.04 -7.05
#